data_AF-A0A1G3CK08-F1
#
_entry.id   AF-A0A1G3CK08-F1
#
_cell.length_a   1.000
_cell.length_b   1.000
_cell.length_c   1.000
_cell.angle_alpha   90.00
_cell.angle_beta   90.00
_cell.angle_gamma   90.00
#
_symmetry.space_group_name_H-M   'P 1'
#
loop_
_entity.id
_entity.type
_entity.pdbx_description
1 polymer ?
#
loop_
_entity_poly.entity_id
_entity_poly.type
_entity_poly.pdbx_seq_one_letter_code
_entity_poly.pdbx_strand_id
1 'polypeptide(L)' 'MLDVVRNLMDISKRNGTKLYLPVDFVVAEKFDSRAETKVVPFQEIPEKWIALDIGPATT' A
#
# COMPACT_ATOMS: atom_id res chain seq x y z
N MET A 1 6.82 -12.12 -10.36
CA MET A 1 6.56 -10.66 -10.32
C MET A 1 7.19 -9.99 -9.11
N LEU A 2 7.06 -10.55 -7.90
CA LEU A 2 7.70 -10.00 -6.69
C LEU A 2 9.23 -9.86 -6.81
N ASP A 3 9.90 -10.78 -7.49
CA ASP A 3 11.37 -10.72 -7.66
C ASP A 3 11.81 -9.53 -8.53
N VAL A 4 10.99 -9.14 -9.50
CA VAL A 4 11.23 -7.93 -10.31
C VAL A 4 11.13 -6.69 -9.43
N VAL A 5 10.12 -6.61 -8.58
CA VAL A 5 9.94 -5.49 -7.63
C VAL A 5 11.12 -5.41 -6.66
N ARG A 6 11.58 -6.54 -6.11
CA ARG A 6 12.75 -6.59 -5.24
C ARG A 6 14.01 -6.07 -5.93
N ASN A 7 14.25 -6.50 -7.18
CA ASN A 7 15.38 -6.02 -7.97
C ASN A 7 15.31 -4.50 -8.21
N LEU A 8 14.12 -3.96 -8.52
CA LEU A 8 13.93 -2.52 -8.69
C LEU A 8 14.22 -1.73 -7.40
N MET A 9 13.81 -2.26 -6.24
CA MET A 9 14.14 -1.64 -4.95
C MET A 9 15.66 -1.61 -4.71
N ASP A 10 16.37 -2.67 -5.06
CA ASP A 10 17.83 -2.73 -4.93
C ASP A 10 18.54 -1.76 -5.88
N ILE A 11 18.06 -1.65 -7.12
CA ILE A 11 18.57 -0.65 -8.09
C ILE A 11 18.34 0.77 -7.57
N SER A 12 17.15 1.06 -7.05
CA SER A 12 16.82 2.38 -6.47
C SER A 12 17.78 2.75 -5.36
N LYS A 13 18.08 1.81 -4.45
CA LYS A 13 19.06 2.00 -3.37
C LYS A 13 20.46 2.28 -3.89
N ARG A 14 20.95 1.49 -4.87
CA ARG A 14 22.28 1.67 -5.46
C ARG A 14 22.44 3.02 -6.14
N ASN A 15 21.39 3.51 -6.78
CA ASN A 15 21.38 4.79 -7.49
C ASN A 15 21.09 5.98 -6.57
N GLY A 16 20.97 5.77 -5.25
CA GLY A 16 20.61 6.82 -4.29
C GLY A 16 19.21 7.43 -4.53
N THR A 17 18.37 6.75 -5.30
CA THR A 17 17.00 7.19 -5.59
C THR A 17 16.10 6.85 -4.41
N LYS A 18 15.44 7.86 -3.85
CA LYS A 18 14.49 7.67 -2.75
C LYS A 18 13.19 7.08 -3.31
N LEU A 19 12.84 5.90 -2.83
CA LEU A 19 11.58 5.23 -3.15
C LEU A 19 10.65 5.39 -1.95
N TYR A 20 9.50 6.03 -2.17
CA TYR A 20 8.46 6.20 -1.16
C TYR A 20 7.30 5.27 -1.47
N LEU A 21 6.84 4.54 -0.46
CA LEU A 21 5.66 3.69 -0.52
C LEU A 21 4.67 4.16 0.54
N PRO A 22 3.35 3.96 0.34
CA PRO A 22 2.37 4.31 1.34
C PRO A 22 2.59 3.56 2.65
N VAL A 23 2.38 4.26 3.76
CA VAL A 23 2.48 3.70 5.12
C VAL A 23 1.10 3.32 5.68
N ASP A 24 0.05 3.88 5.09
CA ASP A 24 -1.35 3.67 5.46
C ASP A 24 -2.25 3.65 4.21
N PHE A 25 -3.42 3.04 4.35
CA PHE A 25 -4.36 2.82 3.26
C PHE A 25 -5.80 2.99 3.72
N VAL A 26 -6.65 3.46 2.80
CA VAL A 26 -8.10 3.31 2.90
C VAL A 26 -8.46 1.93 2.37
N VAL A 27 -9.01 1.08 3.24
CA VAL A 27 -9.36 -0.30 2.95
C VAL A 27 -10.88 -0.52 3.02
N ALA A 28 -11.38 -1.48 2.24
CA ALA A 28 -12.78 -1.91 2.25
C ALA A 28 -12.89 -3.43 2.17
N GLU A 29 -14.00 -4.00 2.66
CA GLU A 29 -14.27 -5.45 2.54
C GLU A 29 -14.48 -5.91 1.09
N LYS A 30 -15.00 -5.02 0.24
CA LYS A 30 -15.29 -5.27 -1.18
C LYS A 30 -15.31 -3.98 -1.99
N PHE A 31 -15.20 -4.10 -3.31
CA PHE A 31 -15.29 -2.96 -4.23
C PHE A 31 -16.76 -2.56 -4.43
N ASP A 32 -17.31 -1.83 -3.46
CA ASP A 32 -18.70 -1.38 -3.43
C ASP A 32 -18.78 -0.01 -2.72
N SER A 33 -19.53 0.92 -3.30
CA SER A 33 -19.75 2.27 -2.73
C SER A 33 -20.35 2.29 -1.33
N ARG A 34 -20.98 1.19 -0.90
CA ARG A 34 -21.62 1.04 0.42
C ARG A 34 -20.84 0.12 1.36
N ALA A 35 -19.69 -0.38 0.95
CA ALA A 35 -18.85 -1.21 1.81
C ALA A 35 -18.36 -0.41 3.02
N GLU A 36 -18.20 -1.09 4.15
CA GLU A 36 -17.48 -0.52 5.29
C GLU A 36 -16.04 -0.19 4.87
N THR A 37 -15.57 0.99 5.30
CA THR A 37 -14.20 1.44 5.03
C THR A 37 -13.47 1.74 6.32
N LYS A 38 -12.15 1.54 6.32
CA LYS A 38 -11.25 1.86 7.43
C LYS A 38 -9.96 2.47 6.89
N VAL A 39 -9.31 3.28 7.72
CA VAL A 39 -7.93 3.70 7.48
C VAL A 39 -7.05 2.88 8.42
N VAL A 40 -6.08 2.14 7.87
CA VAL A 40 -5.18 1.30 8.65
C VAL A 40 -3.73 1.41 8.13
N PRO A 41 -2.73 1.25 9.00
CA PRO A 41 -1.35 1.04 8.58
C PRO A 41 -1.21 -0.18 7.65
N PHE A 42 -0.19 -0.20 6.79
CA PHE A 42 0.01 -1.32 5.86
C PHE A 42 0.12 -2.70 6.52
N GLN A 43 0.59 -2.76 7.79
CA GLN A 43 0.70 -4.00 8.56
C GLN A 43 -0.65 -4.54 9.07
N GLU A 44 -1.69 -3.70 9.10
CA GLU A 44 -2.97 -3.98 9.76
C GLU A 44 -4.12 -4.14 8.76
N ILE A 45 -3.83 -4.25 7.46
CA ILE A 45 -4.85 -4.53 6.44
C ILE A 45 -5.52 -5.88 6.79
N PRO A 46 -6.84 -5.89 7.09
CA PRO A 46 -7.52 -7.12 7.48
C PRO A 46 -7.49 -8.14 6.35
N GLU A 47 -7.47 -9.43 6.71
CA GLU A 47 -7.50 -10.50 5.71
C GLU A 47 -8.75 -10.35 4.83
N LYS A 48 -8.59 -10.53 3.51
CA LYS A 48 -9.63 -10.41 2.47
C LYS A 48 -10.15 -8.99 2.21
N TRP A 49 -9.71 -7.98 2.96
CA TRP A 49 -9.98 -6.59 2.63
C TRP A 49 -9.05 -6.12 1.52
N ILE A 50 -9.51 -5.12 0.77
CA ILE A 50 -8.78 -4.54 -0.36
C ILE A 50 -8.43 -3.07 -0.05
N ALA A 51 -7.18 -2.70 -0.29
CA ALA A 51 -6.74 -1.31 -0.25
C ALA A 51 -7.16 -0.61 -1.55
N LEU A 52 -7.94 0.46 -1.43
CA LEU A 52 -8.52 1.18 -2.56
C LEU A 52 -7.90 2.55 -2.80
N ASP A 53 -7.30 3.14 -1.75
CA ASP A 53 -6.58 4.41 -1.85
C ASP A 53 -5.48 4.49 -0.77
N ILE A 54 -4.57 5.44 -0.94
CA ILE A 54 -3.59 5.79 0.09
C ILE A 54 -4.27 6.49 1.26
N GLY A 55 -3.74 6.30 2.46
CA GLY A 55 -4.25 6.98 3.65
C GLY A 55 -3.70 8.41 3.83
N PRO A 56 -4.26 9.15 4.81
CA PRO A 56 -3.89 10.54 5.08
C PRO A 56 -2.47 10.71 5.62
N ALA A 57 -1.82 9.70 6.20
CA ALA A 57 -0.42 9.80 6.62
C ALA A 57 0.57 9.72 5.45
N THR A 58 0.10 9.26 4.29
CA THR A 58 0.87 9.17 3.04
C THR A 58 0.66 10.38 2.12
N THR A 59 -0.49 11.08 2.24
CA THR A 59 -0.84 12.25 1.41
C THR A 59 -0.07 13.50 1.84
#